data_AF-A0A445EHU9-F1
#
_entry.id   AF-A0A445EHU9-F1
#
_cell.length_a   1.000
_cell.length_b   1.000
_cell.length_c   1.000
_cell.angle_alpha   90.00
_cell.angle_beta   90.00
_cell.angle_gamma   90.00
#
_symmetry.space_group_name_H-M   'P 1'
#
loop_
_entity.id
_entity.type
_entity.pdbx_description
1 polymer ?
#
loop_
_entity_poly.entity_id
_entity_poly.type
_entity_poly.pdbx_seq_one_letter_code
_entity_poly.pdbx_strand_id
1 'polypeptide(L)'
;MDPSTSGHGAEPVYRDKVKVRVSKKEYLKSKQKVEEKPKKKEIEWGKGLAQKREAEARMKEPFARSRDDPELDNMLKDRLRWGDPMPHLVNKKVLGEGEKMKESGFVVPQLKRGLDAAPYRYGIRPGRHWDGVDRSNGFQKKMFKTTNERQAPDREAYLWSVSHM
;
A
#
# COMPACT_ATOMS: atom_id res chain seq x y z
N MET A 1 14.69 18.87 64.12
CA MET A 1 14.42 19.76 62.97
C MET A 1 12.93 19.83 62.80
N ASP A 2 12.33 21.01 62.98
CA ASP A 2 10.87 21.17 62.93
C ASP A 2 10.33 20.80 61.53
N PRO A 3 9.25 20.00 61.44
CA PRO A 3 8.62 19.62 60.17
C PRO A 3 8.22 20.82 59.29
N SER A 4 7.92 21.96 59.93
CA SER A 4 7.60 23.23 59.25
C SER A 4 8.80 23.86 58.53
N THR A 5 10.03 23.52 58.93
CA THR A 5 11.29 24.02 58.32
C THR A 5 11.92 23.03 57.36
N SER A 6 11.70 21.73 57.56
CA SER A 6 12.32 20.67 56.74
C SER A 6 11.54 20.32 55.47
N GLY A 7 10.31 20.84 55.29
CA GLY A 7 9.48 20.59 54.11
C GLY A 7 9.12 19.12 53.91
N HIS A 8 9.33 18.28 54.92
CA HIS A 8 9.13 16.84 54.84
C HIS A 8 7.63 16.54 54.77
N GLY A 9 7.15 16.12 53.59
CA GLY A 9 5.73 15.86 53.33
C GLY A 9 4.96 16.99 52.63
N ALA A 10 5.63 18.04 52.15
CA ALA A 10 4.96 19.10 51.41
C ALA A 10 4.34 18.61 50.09
N GLU A 11 3.08 18.96 49.83
CA GLU A 11 2.39 18.58 48.60
C GLU A 11 3.01 19.26 47.35
N PRO A 12 3.18 18.54 46.23
CA PRO A 12 3.77 19.08 45.02
C PRO A 12 2.84 20.11 44.35
N VAL A 13 3.37 21.30 44.08
CA VAL A 13 2.66 22.38 43.36
C VAL A 13 2.80 22.19 41.85
N TYR A 14 1.68 21.93 41.16
CA TYR A 14 1.64 21.81 39.71
C TYR A 14 1.46 23.19 39.04
N ARG A 15 2.21 23.43 37.96
CA ARG A 15 2.17 24.68 37.19
C ARG A 15 2.11 24.39 35.70
N ASP A 16 1.38 25.24 34.98
CA ASP A 16 1.32 25.21 33.52
C ASP A 16 2.54 25.87 32.86
N LYS A 17 2.67 25.73 31.53
CA LYS A 17 3.76 26.33 30.73
C LYS A 17 3.87 27.84 30.88
N VAL A 18 2.78 28.51 31.27
CA VAL A 18 2.70 29.96 31.53
C VAL A 18 2.89 30.29 33.02
N LYS A 19 3.38 29.34 33.83
CA LYS A 19 3.70 29.46 35.28
C LYS A 19 2.49 29.72 36.21
N VAL A 20 1.26 29.59 35.73
CA VAL A 20 0.04 29.64 36.54
C VAL A 20 -0.11 28.34 37.35
N ARG A 21 -0.59 28.43 38.59
CA ARG A 21 -0.86 27.26 39.46
C ARG A 21 -2.10 26.52 38.94
N VAL A 22 -1.98 25.21 38.78
CA VAL A 22 -3.04 24.36 38.20
C VAL A 22 -3.30 23.17 39.10
N SER A 23 -4.54 22.66 39.09
CA SER A 23 -4.90 21.51 39.91
C SER A 23 -4.16 20.24 39.46
N LYS A 24 -3.89 19.32 40.40
CA LYS A 24 -3.26 18.02 40.11
C LYS A 24 -3.99 17.25 38.99
N LYS A 25 -5.32 17.33 38.95
CA LYS A 25 -6.16 16.65 37.95
C LYS A 25 -5.99 17.25 36.55
N GLU A 26 -5.93 18.57 36.43
CA GLU A 26 -5.74 19.26 35.15
C GLU A 26 -4.33 19.06 34.59
N TYR A 27 -3.31 19.05 35.44
CA TYR A 27 -1.93 18.76 35.04
C TYR A 27 -1.77 17.32 34.53
N LEU A 28 -2.41 16.34 35.18
CA LEU A 28 -2.40 14.96 34.71
C LEU A 28 -3.17 14.80 33.39
N LYS A 29 -4.30 15.48 33.22
CA LYS A 29 -5.05 15.50 31.95
C LYS A 29 -4.25 16.17 30.82
N SER A 30 -3.51 17.24 31.10
CA SER A 30 -2.69 17.89 30.07
C SER A 30 -1.49 17.04 29.64
N LYS A 31 -0.91 16.27 30.57
CA LYS A 31 0.12 15.26 30.27
C LYS A 31 -0.45 14.07 29.48
N GLN A 32 -1.58 13.52 29.90
CA GLN A 32 -2.28 12.45 29.17
C GLN A 32 -2.65 12.87 27.76
N LYS A 33 -3.16 14.09 27.56
CA LYS A 33 -3.51 14.63 26.23
C LYS A 33 -2.29 14.84 25.32
N VAL A 34 -1.09 14.92 25.87
CA VAL A 34 0.17 14.97 25.10
C VAL A 34 0.64 13.55 24.73
N GLU A 35 0.41 12.57 25.59
CA GLU A 35 0.69 11.14 25.32
C GLU A 35 -0.35 10.51 24.38
N GLU A 36 -1.59 11.00 24.40
CA GLU A 36 -2.67 10.61 23.48
C GLU A 36 -2.50 11.14 22.06
N LYS A 37 -1.53 12.04 21.84
CA LYS A 37 -1.16 12.40 20.47
C LYS A 37 -0.70 11.13 19.77
N PRO A 38 -1.26 10.80 18.60
CA PRO A 38 -0.92 9.55 17.92
C PRO A 38 0.59 9.50 17.77
N LYS A 39 1.20 8.46 18.37
CA LYS A 39 2.64 8.21 18.27
C LYS A 39 3.01 8.35 16.81
N LYS A 40 3.90 9.30 16.50
CA LYS A 40 4.35 9.55 15.13
C LYS A 40 4.80 8.19 14.59
N LYS A 41 4.08 7.66 13.59
CA LYS A 41 4.45 6.41 12.93
C LYS A 41 5.88 6.63 12.44
N GLU A 42 6.82 5.88 13.00
CA GLU A 42 8.21 5.95 12.58
C GLU A 42 8.25 5.54 11.12
N ILE A 43 8.50 6.51 10.25
CA ILE A 43 8.67 6.27 8.83
C ILE A 43 10.05 5.62 8.72
N GLU A 44 10.08 4.30 8.64
CA GLU A 44 11.29 3.56 8.33
C GLU A 44 11.74 3.92 6.90
N TRP A 45 12.78 4.75 6.82
CA TRP A 45 13.42 5.11 5.57
C TRP A 45 14.14 3.91 4.94
N GLY A 46 14.13 3.81 3.61
CA GLY A 46 14.98 2.88 2.85
C GLY A 46 14.36 1.54 2.43
N LYS A 47 13.18 1.17 2.93
CA LYS A 47 12.44 -0.03 2.44
C LYS A 47 11.24 0.37 1.60
N GLY A 48 11.00 -0.32 0.48
CA GLY A 48 9.86 -0.07 -0.38
C GLY A 48 8.53 -0.36 0.32
N LEU A 49 7.59 0.60 0.28
CA LEU A 49 6.25 0.43 0.88
C LEU A 49 5.51 -0.80 0.33
N ALA A 50 5.67 -1.07 -0.97
CA ALA A 50 5.09 -2.25 -1.62
C ALA A 50 5.67 -3.56 -1.07
N GLN A 51 6.98 -3.64 -0.88
CA GLN A 51 7.66 -4.83 -0.34
C GLN A 51 7.19 -5.16 1.08
N LYS A 52 6.97 -4.13 1.92
CA LYS A 52 6.44 -4.32 3.28
C LYS A 52 5.01 -4.84 3.25
N ARG A 53 4.15 -4.22 2.43
CA ARG A 53 2.75 -4.65 2.29
C ARG A 53 2.65 -6.09 1.80
N GLU A 54 3.48 -6.46 0.83
CA GLU A 54 3.53 -7.82 0.30
C GLU A 54 4.04 -8.81 1.36
N ALA A 55 5.07 -8.46 2.12
CA ALA A 55 5.55 -9.29 3.22
C ALA A 55 4.47 -9.49 4.30
N GLU A 56 3.79 -8.42 4.72
CA GLU A 56 2.68 -8.51 5.68
C GLU A 56 1.49 -9.34 5.14
N ALA A 57 1.18 -9.22 3.85
CA ALA A 57 0.13 -10.01 3.23
C ALA A 57 0.51 -11.50 3.19
N ARG A 58 1.74 -11.82 2.78
CA ARG A 58 2.25 -13.19 2.72
C ARG A 58 2.28 -13.88 4.09
N MET A 59 2.50 -13.12 5.17
CA MET A 59 2.47 -13.66 6.54
C MET A 59 1.04 -13.97 7.02
N LYS A 60 0.02 -13.36 6.42
CA LYS A 60 -1.39 -13.59 6.77
C LYS A 60 -2.04 -14.69 5.94
N GLU A 61 -1.53 -14.94 4.73
CA GLU A 61 -2.08 -15.96 3.86
C GLU A 61 -1.74 -17.38 4.35
N PRO A 62 -2.70 -18.33 4.29
CA PRO A 62 -2.43 -19.73 4.63
C PRO A 62 -1.49 -20.36 3.60
N PHE A 63 -0.70 -21.35 4.04
CA PHE A 63 0.26 -22.05 3.18
C PHE A 63 -0.40 -22.75 1.98
N ALA A 64 -1.60 -23.31 2.17
CA ALA A 64 -2.40 -23.92 1.11
C ALA A 64 -3.80 -23.31 1.09
N ARG A 65 -4.33 -23.08 -0.12
CA ARG A 65 -5.72 -22.62 -0.33
C ARG A 65 -6.58 -23.82 -0.69
N SER A 66 -7.71 -23.99 0.00
CA SER A 66 -8.68 -25.05 -0.30
C SER A 66 -9.63 -24.64 -1.42
N ARG A 67 -10.31 -25.61 -2.03
CA ARG A 67 -11.35 -25.35 -3.04
C ARG A 67 -12.52 -24.55 -2.46
N ASP A 68 -12.87 -24.83 -1.21
CA ASP A 68 -14.02 -24.23 -0.51
C ASP A 68 -13.61 -22.98 0.30
N ASP A 69 -12.50 -22.32 -0.06
CA ASP A 69 -12.04 -21.08 0.56
C ASP A 69 -12.98 -19.90 0.20
N PRO A 70 -13.65 -19.28 1.18
CA PRO A 70 -14.60 -18.20 0.92
C PRO A 70 -13.95 -16.95 0.32
N GLU A 71 -12.68 -16.67 0.63
CA GLU A 71 -11.98 -15.51 0.07
C GLU A 71 -11.71 -15.70 -1.43
N LEU A 72 -11.29 -16.91 -1.82
CA LEU A 72 -11.06 -17.26 -3.22
C LEU A 72 -12.36 -17.21 -4.05
N ASP A 73 -13.45 -17.74 -3.51
CA ASP A 73 -14.76 -17.74 -4.20
C ASP A 73 -15.28 -16.31 -4.41
N ASN A 74 -15.17 -15.43 -3.41
CA ASN A 74 -15.52 -14.02 -3.54
C ASN A 74 -14.67 -13.32 -4.61
N MET A 75 -13.35 -13.55 -4.61
CA MET A 75 -12.45 -13.00 -5.62
C MET A 75 -12.84 -13.44 -7.05
N LEU A 76 -13.23 -14.72 -7.24
CA LEU A 76 -13.63 -15.24 -8.54
C LEU A 76 -14.98 -14.69 -9.01
N LYS A 77 -15.92 -14.48 -8.09
CA LYS A 77 -17.23 -13.83 -8.37
C LYS A 77 -17.08 -12.35 -8.72
N ASP A 78 -16.04 -11.69 -8.22
CA ASP A 78 -15.77 -10.28 -8.51
C ASP A 78 -15.07 -10.03 -9.85
N ARG A 79 -14.48 -11.05 -10.47
CA ARG A 79 -13.78 -10.89 -11.77
C ARG A 79 -14.77 -10.50 -12.86
N LEU A 80 -14.45 -9.41 -13.56
CA LEU A 80 -15.14 -9.03 -14.78
C LEU A 80 -14.83 -10.06 -15.88
N ARG A 81 -15.88 -10.69 -16.42
CA ARG A 81 -15.78 -11.63 -17.55
C ARG A 81 -16.20 -10.93 -18.83
N TRP A 82 -15.39 -11.06 -19.86
CA TRP A 82 -15.73 -10.59 -21.19
C TRP A 82 -16.90 -11.43 -21.74
N GLY A 83 -17.89 -10.77 -22.33
CA GLY A 83 -19.09 -11.41 -22.89
C GLY A 83 -20.22 -11.69 -21.90
N ASP A 84 -20.09 -11.29 -20.63
CA ASP A 84 -21.21 -11.33 -19.69
C ASP A 84 -22.21 -10.18 -20.03
N PRO A 85 -23.52 -10.45 -20.17
CA PRO A 85 -24.54 -9.42 -20.42
C PRO A 85 -24.95 -8.62 -19.16
N MET A 86 -24.72 -9.16 -17.97
CA MET A 86 -25.11 -8.54 -16.68
C MET A 86 -24.11 -7.54 -16.04
N PRO A 87 -22.87 -7.28 -16.51
CA PRO A 87 -21.93 -6.35 -15.88
C PRO A 87 -22.46 -4.92 -15.76
N HIS A 88 -23.30 -4.48 -16.69
CA HIS A 88 -23.89 -3.14 -16.66
C HIS A 88 -24.98 -2.96 -15.61
N LEU A 89 -25.63 -4.06 -15.19
CA LEU A 89 -26.67 -4.03 -14.15
C LEU A 89 -26.06 -3.92 -12.75
N VAL A 90 -24.86 -4.50 -12.59
CA VAL A 90 -24.15 -4.50 -11.31
C VAL A 90 -23.19 -3.30 -11.28
N ASN A 91 -23.64 -2.19 -10.71
CA ASN A 91 -22.81 -1.00 -10.48
C ASN A 91 -21.76 -1.25 -9.38
N LYS A 92 -20.79 -2.13 -9.62
CA LYS A 92 -19.58 -2.23 -8.79
C LYS A 92 -18.72 -1.02 -9.10
N LYS A 93 -18.49 -0.17 -8.10
CA LYS A 93 -17.51 0.93 -8.18
C LYS A 93 -16.18 0.33 -8.60
N VAL A 94 -15.65 0.72 -9.77
CA VAL A 94 -14.34 0.28 -10.23
C VAL A 94 -13.34 0.62 -9.14
N LEU A 95 -12.76 -0.40 -8.51
CA LEU A 95 -11.85 -0.31 -7.37
C LEU A 95 -10.49 0.27 -7.81
N GLY A 96 -10.48 1.55 -8.17
CA GLY A 96 -9.28 2.37 -8.32
C GLY A 96 -8.84 3.01 -6.99
N GLU A 97 -9.66 2.89 -5.95
CA GLU A 97 -9.44 3.52 -4.65
C GLU A 97 -9.69 2.51 -3.53
N GLY A 98 -8.68 1.69 -3.19
CA GLY A 98 -8.76 0.90 -1.96
C GLY A 98 -8.89 1.83 -0.75
N GLU A 99 -9.84 1.57 0.14
CA GLU A 99 -10.05 2.36 1.38
C GLU A 99 -8.75 2.51 2.19
N LYS A 100 -7.93 1.45 2.22
CA LYS A 100 -6.59 1.43 2.84
C LYS A 100 -5.59 2.41 2.19
N MET A 101 -5.72 2.68 0.88
CA MET A 101 -4.90 3.71 0.22
C MET A 101 -5.37 5.13 0.60
N LYS A 102 -6.69 5.33 0.77
CA LYS A 102 -7.27 6.59 1.26
C LYS A 102 -6.82 6.91 2.68
N GLU A 103 -6.84 5.91 3.57
CA GLU A 103 -6.34 6.03 4.95
C GLU A 103 -4.85 6.34 5.03
N SER A 104 -4.05 5.80 4.09
CA SER A 104 -2.61 6.05 4.05
C SER A 104 -2.24 7.46 3.53
N GLY A 105 -3.22 8.25 3.06
CA GLY A 105 -3.01 9.54 2.41
C GLY A 105 -2.28 9.47 1.06
N PHE A 106 -1.78 8.29 0.70
CA PHE A 106 -1.09 8.00 -0.55
C PHE A 106 -2.01 7.22 -1.48
N VAL A 107 -3.09 7.88 -1.90
CA VAL A 107 -3.82 7.46 -3.09
C VAL A 107 -2.96 7.88 -4.26
N VAL A 108 -2.51 6.93 -5.09
CA VAL A 108 -1.93 7.26 -6.40
C VAL A 108 -3.09 7.33 -7.37
N PRO A 109 -3.69 8.51 -7.61
CA PRO A 109 -4.76 8.59 -8.57
C PRO A 109 -4.24 8.13 -9.94
N GLN A 110 -5.08 7.40 -10.65
CA GLN A 110 -4.75 6.92 -11.98
C GLN A 110 -4.64 8.11 -12.94
N LEU A 111 -3.86 7.93 -14.00
CA LEU A 111 -3.66 8.93 -15.04
C LEU A 111 -5.02 9.37 -15.61
N LYS A 112 -5.40 10.63 -15.38
CA LYS A 112 -6.69 11.17 -15.83
C LYS A 112 -6.77 11.38 -17.35
N ARG A 113 -5.63 11.32 -18.04
CA ARG A 113 -5.50 11.81 -19.41
C ARG A 113 -5.88 10.79 -20.50
N GLY A 114 -6.20 9.55 -20.12
CA GLY A 114 -6.63 8.51 -21.07
C GLY A 114 -5.57 8.09 -22.10
N LEU A 115 -4.32 8.52 -21.93
CA LEU A 115 -3.20 8.10 -22.77
C LEU A 115 -2.68 6.75 -22.28
N ASP A 116 -2.54 5.80 -23.20
CA ASP A 116 -1.99 4.51 -22.86
C ASP A 116 -0.49 4.63 -22.63
N ALA A 117 -0.03 4.07 -21.51
CA ALA A 117 1.36 4.16 -21.12
C ALA A 117 2.16 3.04 -21.81
N ALA A 118 3.42 3.32 -22.17
CA ALA A 118 4.29 2.26 -22.66
C ALA A 118 4.35 1.11 -21.63
N PRO A 119 4.17 -0.15 -22.07
CA PRO A 119 4.13 -1.28 -21.16
C PRO A 119 5.49 -1.45 -20.50
N TYR A 120 5.49 -1.62 -19.17
CA TYR A 120 6.69 -1.88 -18.39
C TYR A 120 6.74 -3.32 -17.90
N ARG A 121 7.97 -3.86 -17.77
CA ARG A 121 8.25 -5.21 -17.25
C ARG A 121 7.50 -5.53 -15.96
N TYR A 122 7.43 -4.57 -15.04
CA TYR A 122 6.79 -4.78 -13.73
C TYR A 122 5.31 -4.36 -13.70
N GLY A 123 4.72 -4.02 -14.86
CA GLY A 123 3.30 -3.63 -14.94
C GLY A 123 2.93 -2.38 -14.12
N ILE A 124 3.91 -1.60 -13.66
CA ILE A 124 3.69 -0.41 -12.85
C ILE A 124 3.13 0.68 -13.75
N ARG A 125 1.92 1.14 -13.43
CA ARG A 125 1.27 2.24 -14.15
C ARG A 125 1.89 3.58 -13.76
N PRO A 126 1.98 4.55 -14.68
CA PRO A 126 2.43 5.89 -14.36
C PRO A 126 1.47 6.56 -13.37
N GLY A 127 2.01 7.43 -12.52
CA GLY A 127 1.21 8.22 -11.58
C GLY A 127 0.41 9.32 -12.29
N ARG A 128 -0.57 9.92 -11.60
CA ARG A 128 -1.43 10.99 -12.13
C ARG A 128 -0.70 12.17 -12.78
N HIS A 129 0.49 12.52 -12.28
CA HIS A 129 1.26 13.68 -12.74
C HIS A 129 2.15 13.39 -13.95
N TRP A 130 2.11 12.16 -14.48
CA TRP A 130 2.81 11.86 -15.72
C TRP A 130 2.16 12.62 -16.88
N ASP A 131 2.98 13.24 -17.71
CA ASP A 131 2.53 14.13 -18.77
C ASP A 131 2.15 13.41 -20.07
N GLY A 132 2.43 12.10 -20.16
CA GLY A 132 2.16 11.25 -21.31
C GLY A 132 3.27 11.22 -22.35
N VAL A 133 4.37 11.94 -22.13
CA VAL A 133 5.50 11.97 -23.07
C VAL A 133 6.51 10.88 -22.67
N ASP A 134 6.80 9.97 -23.61
CA ASP A 134 7.84 8.98 -23.44
C ASP A 134 9.22 9.64 -23.48
N ARG A 135 9.95 9.57 -22.36
CA ARG A 135 11.33 10.05 -22.20
C ARG A 135 12.33 8.91 -21.97
N SER A 136 12.01 7.72 -22.44
CA SER A 136 12.83 6.54 -22.23
C SER A 136 14.00 6.45 -23.23
N ASN A 137 15.03 5.68 -22.86
CA ASN A 137 16.12 5.26 -23.77
C ASN A 137 15.69 4.08 -24.69
N GLY A 138 14.40 3.72 -24.72
CA GLY A 138 13.91 2.57 -25.51
C GLY A 138 14.35 1.18 -25.03
N PHE A 139 15.04 1.06 -23.88
CA PHE A 139 15.49 -0.23 -23.32
C PHE A 139 14.34 -1.23 -23.17
N GLN A 140 13.19 -0.80 -22.65
CA GLN A 140 12.04 -1.68 -22.43
C GLN A 140 11.52 -2.26 -23.74
N LYS A 141 11.37 -1.41 -24.77
CA LYS A 141 10.94 -1.82 -26.11
C LYS A 141 11.91 -2.84 -26.72
N LYS A 142 13.22 -2.59 -26.61
CA LYS A 142 14.26 -3.53 -27.06
C LYS A 142 14.18 -4.86 -26.31
N MET A 143 14.01 -4.81 -24.99
CA MET A 143 13.92 -6.00 -24.14
C MET A 143 12.71 -6.89 -24.49
N PHE A 144 11.54 -6.29 -24.72
CA PHE A 144 10.36 -7.04 -25.19
C PHE A 144 10.59 -7.65 -26.57
N LYS A 145 11.20 -6.88 -27.50
CA LYS A 145 11.56 -7.39 -28.83
C LYS A 145 12.47 -8.62 -28.74
N THR A 146 13.56 -8.52 -27.97
CA THR A 146 14.50 -9.63 -27.77
C THR A 146 13.85 -10.83 -27.09
N THR A 147 12.95 -10.61 -26.12
CA THR A 147 12.23 -11.71 -25.46
C THR A 147 11.31 -12.44 -26.43
N ASN A 148 10.59 -11.70 -27.27
CA ASN A 148 9.71 -12.28 -28.30
C ASN A 148 10.52 -12.99 -29.39
N GLU A 149 11.63 -12.40 -29.84
CA GLU A 149 12.54 -13.03 -30.81
C GLU A 149 13.12 -14.34 -30.27
N ARG A 150 13.41 -14.41 -28.97
CA ARG A 150 13.86 -15.66 -28.32
C ARG A 150 12.75 -16.71 -28.27
N GLN A 151 11.51 -16.32 -27.97
CA GLN A 151 10.38 -17.25 -27.83
C GLN A 151 9.77 -17.69 -29.16
N ALA A 152 9.89 -16.87 -30.21
CA ALA A 152 9.30 -17.15 -31.52
C ALA A 152 9.69 -18.52 -32.11
N PRO A 153 10.97 -18.92 -32.14
CA PRO A 153 11.36 -20.21 -32.71
C PRO A 153 11.11 -21.40 -31.79
N ASP A 154 10.84 -21.22 -30.49
CA ASP A 154 10.75 -22.33 -29.52
C ASP A 154 9.71 -23.39 -29.95
N ARG A 155 8.58 -22.95 -30.50
CA ARG A 155 7.52 -23.84 -30.99
C ARG A 155 7.95 -24.62 -32.23
N GLU A 156 8.61 -23.96 -33.17
CA GLU A 156 9.11 -24.59 -34.40
C GLU A 156 10.24 -25.57 -34.09
N ALA A 157 11.16 -25.17 -33.22
CA ALA A 157 12.25 -26.02 -32.72
C ALA A 157 11.70 -27.27 -32.02
N TYR A 158 10.66 -27.12 -31.20
CA TYR A 158 9.98 -28.27 -30.58
C TYR A 158 9.38 -29.21 -31.64
N LEU A 159 8.58 -28.69 -32.59
CA LEU A 159 7.97 -29.49 -33.65
C LEU A 159 9.03 -30.21 -34.50
N TRP A 160 10.12 -29.53 -34.82
CA TRP A 160 11.24 -30.12 -35.56
C TRP A 160 11.91 -31.24 -34.77
N SER A 161 12.16 -31.03 -33.47
CA SER A 161 12.77 -32.05 -32.59
C SER A 161 11.91 -33.32 -32.44
N VAL A 162 10.58 -33.18 -32.48
CA VAL A 162 9.64 -34.30 -32.31
C VAL A 162 9.38 -35.03 -33.63
N SER A 163 9.57 -34.39 -34.79
CA SER A 163 9.25 -34.98 -36.10
C SER A 163 10.09 -36.21 -36.51
N HIS A 164 11.22 -36.45 -35.83
CA HIS A 164 12.10 -37.61 -36.06
C HIS A 164 12.09 -38.63 -34.91
N MET A 165 11.17 -38.48 -33.95
CA MET A 165 10.85 -39.48 -32.93
C MET A 165 9.66 -40.33 -33.39
#